data_AF-X0T115-F1
#
_entry.id   AF-X0T115-F1
#
_cell.length_a   1.000
_cell.length_b   1.000
_cell.length_c   1.000
_cell.angle_alpha   90.00
_cell.angle_beta   90.00
_cell.angle_gamma   90.00
#
_symmetry.space_group_name_H-M   'P 1'
#
loop_
_entity.id
_entity.type
_entity.pdbx_description
1 polymer ?
#
loop_
_entity_poly.entity_id
_entity_poly.type
_entity_poly.pdbx_seq_one_letter_code
_entity_poly.pdbx_strand_id
1 'polypeptide(L)' 'MESQALGEIPIPAQRERWVFGYDVDGDLRFISHHDMLRLFARSLARAALPVRFSEGFNPHPRLSIPLPRPVGVASQA' A
#
# COMPACT_ATOMS: atom_id res chain seq x y z
N MET A 1 -26.55 -32.88 -25.19
CA MET A 1 -27.33 -31.63 -25.11
C MET A 1 -28.20 -31.77 -23.88
N GLU A 2 -27.98 -31.11 -22.75
CA GLU A 2 -27.50 -29.76 -22.52
C GLU A 2 -26.67 -29.68 -21.22
N SER A 3 -25.52 -29.01 -21.35
CA SER A 3 -25.02 -28.00 -20.42
C SER A 3 -25.40 -28.15 -18.94
N GLN A 4 -24.71 -29.05 -18.23
CA GLN A 4 -24.61 -28.92 -16.77
C GLN A 4 -23.64 -27.78 -16.47
N ALA A 5 -24.17 -26.80 -15.75
CA ALA A 5 -23.56 -25.56 -15.36
C ALA A 5 -22.09 -25.75 -14.91
N LEU A 6 -21.20 -25.04 -15.59
CA LEU A 6 -19.93 -24.62 -15.01
C LEU A 6 -20.25 -24.02 -13.64
N GLY A 7 -19.85 -24.70 -12.58
CA GLY A 7 -20.02 -24.24 -11.20
C GLY A 7 -19.52 -22.80 -11.09
N GLU A 8 -20.22 -21.99 -10.29
CA GLU A 8 -19.86 -20.61 -10.01
C GLU A 8 -18.35 -20.49 -9.81
N ILE A 9 -17.66 -19.88 -10.77
CA ILE A 9 -16.28 -19.46 -10.55
C ILE A 9 -16.39 -18.36 -9.50
N PRO A 10 -15.83 -18.53 -8.28
CA PRO A 10 -15.85 -17.48 -7.30
C PRO A 10 -15.09 -16.29 -7.89
N ILE A 11 -15.80 -15.21 -8.18
CA ILE A 11 -15.18 -13.94 -8.59
C ILE A 11 -14.32 -13.53 -7.39
N PRO A 12 -12.99 -13.39 -7.56
CA PRO A 12 -12.13 -13.08 -6.43
C PRO A 12 -12.64 -11.81 -5.76
N ALA A 13 -12.87 -11.90 -4.44
CA ALA A 13 -13.40 -10.81 -3.63
C ALA A 13 -12.73 -9.49 -4.02
N GLN A 14 -13.55 -8.52 -4.42
CA GLN A 14 -13.15 -7.25 -5.00
C GLN A 14 -11.99 -6.66 -4.17
N ARG A 15 -10.79 -6.61 -4.76
CA ARG A 15 -9.60 -6.11 -4.06
C ARG A 15 -9.59 -4.60 -4.20
N GLU A 16 -10.19 -3.90 -3.25
CA GLU A 16 -10.10 -2.46 -3.18
C GLU A 16 -8.64 -2.05 -2.97
N ARG A 17 -8.09 -1.32 -3.95
CA ARG A 17 -6.76 -0.74 -3.90
C ARG A 17 -6.92 0.77 -3.78
N TRP A 18 -6.47 1.32 -2.67
CA TRP A 18 -6.45 2.76 -2.47
C TRP A 18 -5.13 3.33 -2.96
N VAL A 19 -5.20 4.52 -3.55
CA VAL A 19 -4.05 5.28 -4.02
C VAL A 19 -4.11 6.64 -3.35
N PHE A 20 -3.00 7.04 -2.73
CA PHE A 20 -2.86 8.32 -2.06
C PHE A 20 -1.76 9.13 -2.77
N GLY A 21 -2.06 10.39 -3.08
CA GLY A 21 -1.04 11.38 -3.39
C GLY A 21 -0.45 11.92 -2.08
N TYR A 22 0.83 12.27 -2.09
CA TYR A 22 1.49 12.88 -0.95
C TYR A 22 2.64 13.78 -1.39
N ASP A 23 2.83 14.86 -0.66
CA ASP A 23 3.99 15.73 -0.82
C ASP A 23 5.07 15.34 0.20
N VAL A 24 6.32 15.65 -0.12
CA VAL A 24 7.41 15.56 0.85
C VAL A 24 8.24 16.82 0.74
N ASP A 25 8.25 17.59 1.83
CA ASP A 25 8.91 18.87 1.92
C ASP A 25 9.58 19.03 3.30
N GLY A 26 10.32 20.14 3.48
CA GLY A 26 11.04 20.44 4.72
C GLY A 26 12.02 19.33 5.10
N ASP A 27 12.10 19.03 6.39
CA ASP A 27 13.04 18.03 6.91
C ASP A 27 12.71 16.59 6.48
N LEU A 28 11.47 16.32 6.07
CA LEU A 28 11.06 14.99 5.59
C LEU A 28 11.79 14.59 4.30
N ARG A 29 12.35 15.54 3.54
CA ARG A 29 13.15 15.22 2.36
C ARG A 29 14.39 14.37 2.66
N PHE A 30 14.85 14.36 3.91
CA PHE A 30 16.07 13.65 4.32
C PHE A 30 15.84 12.21 4.77
N ILE A 31 14.59 11.73 4.82
CA ILE A 31 14.30 10.35 5.23
C ILE A 31 14.51 9.38 4.05
N SER A 32 14.92 8.15 4.37
CA SER A 32 15.11 7.11 3.36
C SER A 32 13.78 6.58 2.81
N HIS A 33 13.81 5.88 1.68
CA HIS A 33 12.64 5.17 1.14
C HIS A 33 12.07 4.13 2.13
N HIS A 34 12.93 3.46 2.89
CA HIS A 34 12.48 2.53 3.91
C HIS A 34 11.74 3.26 5.05
N ASP A 35 12.25 4.41 5.47
CA ASP A 35 11.61 5.18 6.54
C ASP A 35 10.29 5.79 6.09
N MET A 36 10.15 6.14 4.80
CA MET A 36 8.86 6.44 4.17
C MET A 36 7.86 5.30 4.32
N LEU A 37 8.24 4.06 3.96
CA LEU A 37 7.36 2.89 4.13
C LEU A 37 6.93 2.71 5.60
N ARG A 38 7.85 2.89 6.55
CA ARG A 38 7.55 2.84 7.99
C ARG A 38 6.62 3.98 8.43
N LEU A 39 6.84 5.19 7.94
CA LEU A 39 6.01 6.35 8.21
C LEU A 39 4.57 6.06 7.78
N PHE A 40 4.36 5.62 6.54
CA PHE A 40 3.03 5.29 6.04
C PHE A 40 2.41 4.12 6.79
N ALA A 41 3.14 3.04 7.07
CA ALA A 41 2.64 1.94 7.88
C ALA A 41 2.12 2.42 9.25
N ARG A 42 2.87 3.29 9.94
CA ARG A 42 2.46 3.88 11.23
C ARG A 42 1.28 4.83 11.08
N SER A 43 1.19 5.59 10.00
CA SER A 43 0.08 6.51 9.74
C SER A 43 -1.22 5.75 9.46
N LEU A 44 -1.16 4.69 8.64
CA LEU A 44 -2.30 3.80 8.35
C LEU A 44 -2.80 3.12 9.64
N ALA A 45 -1.89 2.62 10.47
CA ALA A 45 -2.24 2.04 11.77
C ALA A 45 -2.88 3.08 12.71
N ARG A 46 -2.33 4.30 12.79
CA ARG A 46 -2.90 5.38 13.62
C ARG A 46 -4.26 5.87 13.13
N ALA A 47 -4.51 5.81 11.82
CA ALA A 47 -5.79 6.15 11.22
C ALA A 47 -6.83 5.02 11.31
N ALA A 48 -6.48 3.88 11.91
CA ALA A 48 -7.33 2.70 12.01
C ALA A 48 -7.90 2.23 10.65
N LEU A 49 -7.12 2.38 9.57
CA LEU A 49 -7.57 1.99 8.23
C LEU A 49 -7.51 0.47 8.06
N PRO A 50 -8.52 -0.16 7.43
CA PRO A 50 -8.60 -1.60 7.23
C PRO A 50 -7.63 -2.05 6.12
N VAL A 51 -6.33 -2.07 6.41
CA VAL A 51 -5.29 -2.49 5.46
C VAL A 51 -5.02 -3.99 5.57
N ARG A 52 -4.78 -4.63 4.42
CA ARG A 52 -4.33 -6.03 4.38
C ARG A 52 -2.87 -6.14 4.78
N PHE A 53 -2.52 -7.22 5.48
CA PHE A 53 -1.15 -7.55 5.87
C PHE A 53 -0.60 -8.69 5.02
N SER A 54 0.72 -8.86 5.00
CA SER A 54 1.36 -10.07 4.46
C SER A 54 1.04 -11.29 5.34
N GLU A 55 1.01 -12.47 4.72
CA GLU A 55 0.66 -13.75 5.36
C GLU A 55 1.89 -14.50 5.93
N GLY A 56 3.02 -13.82 6.11
CA GLY A 56 4.27 -14.42 6.61
C GLY A 56 4.46 -14.29 8.12
N PHE A 57 5.56 -14.85 8.64
CA PHE A 57 5.93 -14.79 10.06
C PHE A 57 6.16 -13.37 10.61
N ASN A 58 6.39 -12.38 9.73
CA ASN A 58 6.45 -10.95 10.05
C ASN A 58 5.40 -10.21 9.20
N PRO A 59 4.17 -10.03 9.70
CA PRO A 59 3.12 -9.38 8.95
C PRO A 59 3.42 -7.89 8.80
N HIS A 60 3.49 -7.43 7.56
CA HIS A 60 3.66 -6.02 7.20
C HIS A 60 2.46 -5.55 6.38
N PRO A 61 2.01 -4.29 6.54
CA PRO A 61 0.95 -3.74 5.70
C PRO A 61 1.32 -3.86 4.22
N ARG A 62 0.37 -4.28 3.38
CA ARG A 62 0.57 -4.35 1.94
C ARG A 62 0.52 -2.94 1.35
N LEU A 63 1.68 -2.30 1.35
CA LEU A 63 1.91 -0.95 0.84
C LEU A 63 2.94 -1.00 -0.30
N SER A 64 2.75 -0.14 -1.31
CA SER A 64 3.75 0.09 -2.35
C SER A 64 3.89 1.59 -2.56
N ILE A 65 5.14 2.07 -2.62
CA ILE A 65 5.47 3.43 -2.97
C ILE A 65 6.30 3.36 -4.26
N PRO A 66 5.68 3.58 -5.43
CA PRO A 66 6.41 3.55 -6.69
C PRO A 66 7.35 4.76 -6.77
N LEU A 67 8.45 4.61 -7.53
CA LEU A 67 9.39 5.70 -7.84
C LEU A 67 10.02 6.33 -6.58
N PRO A 68 10.95 5.61 -5.91
CA PRO A 68 11.65 6.17 -4.77
C PRO A 68 12.42 7.43 -5.17
N ARG A 69 12.26 8.49 -4.37
CA ARG A 69 12.98 9.74 -4.58
C ARG A 69 14.36 9.70 -3.89
N PRO A 70 15.39 10.37 -4.43
CA PRO A 70 16.67 10.52 -3.73
C PRO A 70 16.50 11.29 -2.42
N VAL A 71 17.32 10.94 -1.43
CA VAL A 71 17.42 11.67 -0.16
C VAL A 71 17.86 13.11 -0.42
N GLY A 72 17.24 14.06 0.28
CA GLY A 72 17.52 15.50 0.16
C GLY A 72 16.66 16.23 -0.86
N VAL A 73 15.92 15.51 -1.71
CA VAL A 73 15.05 16.11 -2.74
C VAL A 73 13.64 16.25 -2.19
N ALA A 74 12.94 17.34 -2.48
CA ALA A 74 11.51 17.52 -2.15
C ALA A 74 10.62 17.11 -3.35
N SER A 75 9.34 16.84 -3.12
CA SER A 75 8.39 16.46 -4.18
C SER A 75 6.98 16.91 -3.84
N GLN A 76 6.22 17.19 -4.90
CA GLN A 76 4.80 17.49 -4.84
C GLN A 76 4.04 16.49 -5.72
N ALA A 77 2.83 16.10 -5.30
CA ALA A 77 1.96 15.12 -5.96
C ALA A 77 0.96 15.74 -6.93
#